data_AF-A0A2V6WWC5-F1
#
_entry.id   AF-A0A2V6WWC5-F1
#
_cell.length_a   1.000
_cell.length_b   1.000
_cell.length_c   1.000
_cell.angle_alpha   90.00
_cell.angle_beta   90.00
_cell.angle_gamma   90.00
#
_symmetry.space_group_name_H-M   'P 1'
#
loop_
_entity.id
_entity.type
_entity.pdbx_description
1 polymer ?
#
loop_
_entity_poly.entity_id
_entity_poly.type
_entity_poly.pdbx_seq_one_letter_code
_entity_poly.pdbx_strand_id
1 'polypeptide(L)'
;MPDPVLVVVGLVLGAVFAWLVARAHFGARLASLDALVRELREQRTAREGEAAALRLRLEKEQREHAEASARLEAARQNLEDQRRLLDDASADLSRTFETLSGDALRRSNEEFLTLAEERLGHRQKEIDASVTPLKDALARYEAGIRELEQARDQAYGGLRSEVETLARLSERLRGETGNLVTALRSPQVRGRWGEITLHRVVELAGLTSHCDYVEQVTVEGEDGRLRPDMVVHLPGGRDIVVDAKVPLAAYLEAVGATSDAERASALSRHAKQVREHMTALAAKAYWEQFASTPELVVMFIPGESFVGAAAEADPALIEDGMAMKVVVATPTTLIALLRAIAYG
;
A
#
# COMPACT_ATOMS: atom_id res chain seq x y z
N MET A 1 0.02 17.04 -115.47
CA MET A 1 -0.88 16.22 -114.62
C MET A 1 0.01 15.32 -113.79
N PRO A 2 -0.14 15.27 -112.45
CA PRO A 2 0.67 14.37 -111.64
C PRO A 2 0.41 12.92 -112.07
N ASP A 3 1.46 12.11 -112.10
CA ASP A 3 1.38 10.69 -112.44
C ASP A 3 0.46 9.98 -111.42
N PRO A 4 -0.64 9.34 -111.85
CA PRO A 4 -1.57 8.66 -110.94
C PRO A 4 -0.88 7.61 -110.06
N VAL A 5 0.25 7.04 -110.51
CA VAL A 5 1.03 6.07 -109.74
C VAL A 5 1.64 6.68 -108.48
N LEU A 6 2.15 7.92 -108.55
CA LEU A 6 2.77 8.60 -107.41
C LEU A 6 1.74 8.95 -106.31
N VAL A 7 0.51 9.31 -106.72
CA VAL A 7 -0.58 9.60 -105.78
C VAL A 7 -1.01 8.34 -105.02
N VAL A 8 -1.10 7.20 -105.71
CA VAL A 8 -1.46 5.91 -105.08
C VAL A 8 -0.37 5.44 -104.12
N VAL A 9 0.91 5.54 -104.49
CA VAL A 9 2.04 5.17 -103.61
C VAL A 9 2.07 6.05 -102.36
N GLY A 10 1.85 7.36 -102.49
CA GLY A 10 1.77 8.28 -101.36
C GLY A 10 0.63 7.97 -100.39
N LEU A 11 -0.56 7.61 -100.90
CA LEU A 11 -1.70 7.20 -100.08
C LEU A 11 -1.45 5.89 -99.34
N VAL A 12 -0.83 4.90 -100.01
CA VAL A 12 -0.48 3.62 -99.37
C VAL A 12 0.56 3.83 -98.27
N LEU A 13 1.62 4.60 -98.53
CA LEU A 13 2.63 4.91 -97.52
C LEU A 13 2.05 5.70 -96.35
N GLY A 14 1.17 6.67 -96.61
CA GLY A 14 0.46 7.43 -95.58
C GLY A 14 -0.44 6.55 -94.72
N ALA A 15 -1.17 5.60 -95.33
CA ALA A 15 -2.02 4.66 -94.62
C ALA A 15 -1.21 3.67 -93.77
N VAL A 16 -0.10 3.15 -94.29
CA VAL A 16 0.83 2.28 -93.54
C VAL A 16 1.46 3.03 -92.38
N PHE A 17 1.90 4.28 -92.59
CA PHE A 17 2.46 5.11 -91.53
C PHE A 17 1.42 5.43 -90.45
N ALA A 18 0.21 5.84 -90.83
CA ALA A 18 -0.89 6.08 -89.90
C ALA A 18 -1.27 4.81 -89.12
N TRP A 19 -1.28 3.64 -89.78
CA TRP A 19 -1.53 2.35 -89.13
C TRP A 19 -0.43 1.99 -88.13
N LEU A 20 0.85 2.19 -88.48
CA LEU A 20 1.98 1.95 -87.58
C LEU A 20 1.95 2.87 -86.36
N VAL A 21 1.66 4.16 -86.54
CA VAL A 21 1.53 5.14 -85.45
C VAL A 21 0.34 4.81 -84.56
N ALA A 22 -0.81 4.49 -85.14
CA ALA A 22 -1.99 4.06 -84.39
C ALA A 22 -1.70 2.78 -83.60
N ARG A 23 -1.09 1.77 -84.23
CA ARG A 23 -0.70 0.51 -83.57
C ARG A 23 0.27 0.74 -82.41
N ALA A 24 1.26 1.62 -82.58
CA ALA A 24 2.20 1.96 -81.51
C ALA A 24 1.51 2.71 -80.35
N HIS A 25 0.64 3.67 -80.65
CA HIS A 25 -0.08 4.44 -79.63
C HIS A 25 -1.10 3.59 -78.87
N PHE A 26 -1.86 2.74 -79.57
CA PHE A 26 -2.77 1.77 -78.94
C PHE A 26 -2.01 0.72 -78.14
N GLY A 27 -0.87 0.23 -78.63
CA GLY A 27 0.01 -0.69 -77.91
C GLY A 27 0.55 -0.09 -76.60
N ALA A 28 1.01 1.16 -76.63
CA ALA A 28 1.47 1.87 -75.44
C ALA A 28 0.34 2.09 -74.42
N ARG A 29 -0.87 2.45 -74.90
CA ARG A 29 -2.03 2.64 -74.04
C ARG A 29 -2.49 1.32 -73.39
N LEU A 30 -2.50 0.22 -74.13
CA LEU A 30 -2.79 -1.11 -73.59
C LEU A 30 -1.75 -1.52 -72.53
N ALA A 31 -0.46 -1.31 -72.79
CA ALA A 31 0.60 -1.58 -71.83
C ALA A 31 0.46 -0.75 -70.54
N SER A 32 0.07 0.52 -70.66
CA SER A 32 -0.18 1.38 -69.49
C SER A 32 -1.41 0.95 -68.67
N LEU A 33 -2.47 0.47 -69.34
CA LEU A 33 -3.66 -0.06 -68.67
C LEU A 33 -3.36 -1.38 -67.95
N ASP A 34 -2.59 -2.28 -68.57
CA ASP A 34 -2.16 -3.52 -67.95
C ASP A 34 -1.26 -3.27 -66.73
N ALA A 35 -0.37 -2.28 -66.79
CA ALA A 35 0.45 -1.87 -65.67
C ALA A 35 -0.41 -1.35 -64.50
N LEU A 36 -1.39 -0.48 -64.79
CA LEU A 36 -2.30 0.06 -63.78
C LEU A 36 -3.20 -1.02 -63.15
N VAL A 37 -3.66 -1.99 -63.95
CA VAL A 37 -4.41 -3.15 -63.44
C VAL A 37 -3.56 -4.03 -62.54
N ARG A 38 -2.27 -4.24 -62.86
CA ARG A 38 -1.34 -4.98 -61.99
C ARG A 38 -1.11 -4.23 -60.67
N GLU A 39 -0.84 -2.94 -60.72
CA GLU A 39 -0.64 -2.11 -59.54
C GLU A 39 -1.88 -2.11 -58.62
N LEU A 40 -3.08 -1.95 -59.19
CA LEU A 40 -4.32 -2.01 -58.42
C LEU A 40 -4.55 -3.40 -57.79
N ARG A 41 -4.19 -4.48 -58.49
CA ARG A 41 -4.27 -5.84 -57.93
C ARG A 41 -3.30 -6.03 -56.78
N GLU A 42 -2.06 -5.57 -56.94
CA GLU A 42 -1.06 -5.61 -55.86
C GLU A 42 -1.53 -4.82 -54.65
N GLN A 43 -1.98 -3.58 -54.82
CA GLN A 43 -2.54 -2.75 -53.74
C GLN A 43 -3.74 -3.42 -53.06
N ARG A 44 -4.62 -4.06 -53.83
CA ARG A 44 -5.77 -4.79 -53.28
C ARG A 44 -5.32 -5.98 -52.43
N THR A 45 -4.40 -6.79 -52.94
CA THR A 45 -3.87 -7.95 -52.18
C THR A 45 -3.13 -7.51 -50.91
N ALA A 46 -2.38 -6.40 -50.96
CA ALA A 46 -1.72 -5.83 -49.79
C ALA A 46 -2.73 -5.38 -48.73
N ARG A 47 -3.79 -4.66 -49.14
CA ARG A 47 -4.87 -4.24 -48.23
C ARG A 47 -5.67 -5.42 -47.67
N GLU A 48 -5.94 -6.44 -48.47
CA GLU A 48 -6.60 -7.66 -48.00
C GLU A 48 -5.74 -8.40 -46.96
N GLY A 49 -4.41 -8.45 -47.17
CA GLY A 49 -3.45 -8.98 -46.20
C GLY A 49 -3.40 -8.18 -44.89
N GLU A 50 -3.37 -6.85 -44.97
CA GLU A 50 -3.39 -5.97 -43.80
C GLU A 50 -4.70 -6.11 -43.02
N ALA A 51 -5.85 -6.15 -43.71
CA ALA A 51 -7.16 -6.38 -43.09
C ALA A 51 -7.24 -7.74 -42.39
N ALA A 52 -6.67 -8.80 -42.99
CA ALA A 52 -6.60 -10.12 -42.36
C ALA A 52 -5.72 -10.10 -41.10
N ALA A 53 -4.56 -9.44 -41.16
CA ALA A 53 -3.65 -9.30 -40.02
C ALA A 53 -4.29 -8.50 -38.88
N LEU A 54 -5.01 -7.42 -39.19
CA LEU A 54 -5.74 -6.61 -38.21
C LEU A 54 -6.87 -7.40 -37.55
N ARG A 55 -7.63 -8.21 -38.32
CA ARG A 55 -8.66 -9.10 -37.75
C ARG A 55 -8.07 -10.10 -36.78
N LEU A 56 -6.95 -10.73 -37.14
CA LEU A 56 -6.27 -11.69 -36.26
C LEU A 56 -5.79 -11.02 -34.95
N ARG A 57 -5.24 -9.80 -35.04
CA ARG A 57 -4.83 -9.03 -33.85
C ARG A 57 -6.03 -8.66 -32.97
N LEU A 58 -7.14 -8.25 -33.58
CA LEU A 58 -8.36 -7.90 -32.86
C LEU A 58 -8.95 -9.12 -32.13
N GLU A 59 -9.01 -10.28 -32.79
CA GLU A 59 -9.47 -11.51 -32.16
C GLU A 59 -8.56 -11.94 -30.99
N LYS A 60 -7.24 -11.76 -31.14
CA LYS A 60 -6.29 -12.04 -30.06
C LYS A 60 -6.52 -11.12 -28.86
N GLU A 61 -6.61 -9.81 -29.09
CA GLU A 61 -6.90 -8.83 -28.03
C GLU A 61 -8.25 -9.08 -27.36
N GLN A 62 -9.29 -9.41 -28.12
CA GLN A 62 -10.60 -9.75 -27.57
C GLN A 62 -10.54 -10.98 -26.66
N ARG A 63 -9.75 -12.00 -27.02
CA ARG A 63 -9.53 -13.18 -26.17
C ARG A 63 -8.76 -12.82 -24.91
N GLU A 64 -7.69 -12.06 -25.03
CA GLU A 64 -6.89 -11.62 -23.87
C GLU A 64 -7.74 -10.76 -22.91
N HIS A 65 -8.57 -9.86 -23.44
CA HIS A 65 -9.51 -9.08 -22.65
C HIS A 65 -10.59 -9.95 -21.99
N ALA A 66 -11.14 -10.93 -22.72
CA ALA A 66 -12.12 -11.87 -22.16
C ALA A 66 -11.51 -12.67 -21.00
N GLU A 67 -10.30 -13.21 -21.17
CA GLU A 67 -9.59 -13.94 -20.11
C GLU A 67 -9.25 -13.04 -18.92
N ALA A 68 -8.75 -11.83 -19.15
CA ALA A 68 -8.44 -10.87 -18.09
C ALA A 68 -9.70 -10.49 -17.30
N SER A 69 -10.82 -10.24 -18.01
CA SER A 69 -12.09 -9.90 -17.37
C SER A 69 -12.65 -11.07 -16.54
N ALA A 70 -12.57 -12.30 -17.03
CA ALA A 70 -12.96 -13.48 -16.28
C ALA A 70 -12.10 -13.71 -15.03
N ARG A 71 -10.77 -13.49 -15.12
CA ARG A 71 -9.87 -13.58 -13.96
C ARG A 71 -10.19 -12.51 -12.91
N LEU A 72 -10.50 -11.29 -13.34
CA LEU A 72 -10.87 -10.20 -12.44
C LEU A 72 -12.18 -10.50 -11.71
N GLU A 73 -13.18 -11.02 -12.42
CA GLU A 73 -14.47 -11.40 -11.82
C GLU A 73 -14.30 -12.52 -10.79
N ALA A 74 -13.53 -13.56 -11.13
CA ALA A 74 -13.24 -14.65 -10.20
C ALA A 74 -12.45 -14.18 -8.96
N ALA A 75 -11.47 -13.28 -9.14
CA ALA A 75 -10.72 -12.71 -8.03
C ALA A 75 -11.60 -11.87 -7.09
N ARG A 76 -12.55 -11.11 -7.65
CA ARG A 76 -13.53 -10.35 -6.86
C ARG A 76 -14.44 -11.25 -6.05
N GLN A 77 -14.98 -12.31 -6.66
CA GLN A 77 -15.81 -13.29 -5.95
C GLN A 77 -15.05 -13.95 -4.80
N ASN A 78 -13.80 -14.36 -5.04
CA ASN A 78 -12.96 -14.96 -3.99
C ASN A 78 -12.71 -14.00 -2.82
N LEU A 79 -12.45 -12.71 -3.11
CA LEU A 79 -12.30 -11.69 -2.07
C LEU A 79 -13.60 -11.47 -1.27
N GLU A 80 -14.75 -11.48 -1.93
CA GLU A 80 -16.05 -11.38 -1.24
C GLU A 80 -16.31 -12.60 -0.34
N ASP A 81 -15.99 -13.80 -0.82
CA ASP A 81 -16.14 -15.05 -0.04
C ASP A 81 -15.19 -15.08 1.17
N GLN A 82 -13.93 -14.67 0.99
CA GLN A 82 -12.96 -14.52 2.08
C GLN A 82 -13.44 -13.52 3.13
N ARG A 83 -14.02 -12.40 2.69
CA ARG A 83 -14.56 -11.38 3.61
C ARG A 83 -15.73 -11.94 4.42
N ARG A 84 -16.66 -12.65 3.79
CA ARG A 84 -17.77 -13.32 4.49
C ARG A 84 -17.27 -14.33 5.52
N LEU A 85 -16.28 -15.15 5.16
CA LEU A 85 -15.66 -16.10 6.09
C LEU A 85 -15.05 -15.42 7.32
N LEU A 86 -14.39 -14.27 7.14
CA LEU A 86 -13.81 -13.50 8.24
C LEU A 86 -14.89 -12.86 9.13
N ASP A 87 -15.95 -12.32 8.52
CA ASP A 87 -17.08 -11.75 9.26
C ASP A 87 -17.79 -12.83 10.10
N ASP A 88 -18.02 -14.01 9.54
CA ASP A 88 -18.62 -15.16 10.23
C ASP A 88 -17.71 -15.66 11.38
N ALA A 89 -16.40 -15.80 11.13
CA ALA A 89 -15.43 -16.20 12.14
C ALA A 89 -15.36 -15.19 13.31
N SER A 90 -15.44 -13.89 13.02
CA SER A 90 -15.49 -12.82 14.01
C SER A 90 -16.77 -12.90 14.87
N ALA A 91 -17.93 -13.17 14.24
CA ALA A 91 -19.19 -13.35 14.93
C ALA A 91 -19.21 -14.61 15.83
N ASP A 92 -18.59 -15.71 15.36
CA ASP A 92 -18.43 -16.94 16.15
C ASP A 92 -17.49 -16.74 17.34
N LEU A 93 -16.36 -16.05 17.16
CA LEU A 93 -15.44 -15.68 18.25
C LEU A 93 -16.14 -14.83 19.30
N SER A 94 -16.94 -13.85 18.87
CA SER A 94 -17.71 -12.98 19.76
C SER A 94 -18.70 -13.78 20.61
N ARG A 95 -19.48 -14.69 19.99
CA ARG A 95 -20.42 -15.57 20.71
C ARG A 95 -19.71 -16.54 21.65
N THR A 96 -18.59 -17.11 21.23
CA THR A 96 -17.80 -18.03 22.05
C THR A 96 -17.25 -17.31 23.27
N PHE A 97 -16.73 -16.09 23.10
CA PHE A 97 -16.23 -15.26 24.19
C PHE A 97 -17.34 -14.87 25.18
N GLU A 98 -18.52 -14.50 24.69
CA GLU A 98 -19.67 -14.15 25.52
C GLU A 98 -20.14 -15.34 26.37
N THR A 99 -20.16 -16.54 25.77
CA THR A 99 -20.48 -17.79 26.48
C THR A 99 -19.42 -18.13 27.53
N LEU A 100 -18.13 -18.10 27.15
CA LEU A 100 -17.03 -18.45 28.04
C LEU A 100 -16.92 -17.48 29.22
N SER A 101 -17.11 -16.18 28.97
CA SER A 101 -17.09 -15.15 30.00
C SER A 101 -18.29 -15.26 30.93
N GLY A 102 -19.48 -15.54 30.40
CA GLY A 102 -20.69 -15.75 31.19
C GLY A 102 -20.63 -16.99 32.09
N ASP A 103 -19.99 -18.07 31.63
CA ASP A 103 -19.78 -19.28 32.42
C ASP A 103 -18.64 -19.11 33.45
N ALA A 104 -17.53 -18.49 33.06
CA ALA A 104 -16.40 -18.21 33.96
C ALA A 104 -16.80 -17.27 35.10
N LEU A 105 -17.58 -16.22 34.81
CA LEU A 105 -18.04 -15.26 35.82
C LEU A 105 -19.03 -15.90 36.79
N ARG A 106 -19.98 -16.73 36.31
CA ARG A 106 -20.88 -17.49 37.19
C ARG A 106 -20.11 -18.43 38.10
N ARG A 107 -19.16 -19.18 37.55
CA ARG A 107 -18.34 -20.14 38.30
C ARG A 107 -17.48 -19.44 39.36
N SER A 108 -16.85 -18.32 39.01
CA SER A 108 -16.10 -17.50 39.97
C SER A 108 -16.99 -16.93 41.07
N ASN A 109 -18.24 -16.56 40.76
CA ASN A 109 -19.18 -15.99 41.74
C ASN A 109 -19.73 -17.08 42.69
N GLU A 110 -20.05 -18.27 42.17
CA GLU A 110 -20.42 -19.44 43.00
C GLU A 110 -19.26 -19.86 43.92
N GLU A 111 -18.04 -19.92 43.40
CA GLU A 111 -16.84 -20.26 44.18
C GLU A 111 -16.55 -19.19 45.26
N PHE A 112 -16.75 -17.91 44.94
CA PHE A 112 -16.65 -16.80 45.88
C PHE A 112 -17.73 -16.85 46.98
N LEU A 113 -18.98 -17.15 46.63
CA LEU A 113 -20.07 -17.32 47.59
C LEU A 113 -19.84 -18.52 48.51
N THR A 114 -19.32 -19.62 47.98
CA THR A 114 -18.96 -20.81 48.76
C THR A 114 -17.82 -20.50 49.74
N LEU A 115 -16.77 -19.79 49.28
CA LEU A 115 -15.68 -19.30 50.12
C LEU A 115 -16.14 -18.27 51.17
N ALA A 116 -17.14 -17.45 50.85
CA ALA A 116 -17.72 -16.49 51.77
C ALA A 116 -18.56 -17.20 52.85
N GLU A 117 -19.38 -18.19 52.50
CA GLU A 117 -20.13 -19.02 53.46
C GLU A 117 -19.19 -19.81 54.39
N GLU A 118 -18.12 -20.38 53.85
CA GLU A 118 -17.13 -21.14 54.64
C GLU A 118 -16.34 -20.23 55.62
N ARG A 119 -16.04 -18.98 55.23
CA ARG A 119 -15.34 -18.01 56.11
C ARG A 119 -16.26 -17.26 57.07
N LEU A 120 -17.55 -17.11 56.75
CA LEU A 120 -18.53 -16.37 57.57
C LEU A 120 -19.31 -17.28 58.54
N GLY A 121 -19.37 -18.60 58.28
CA GLY A 121 -20.08 -19.56 59.13
C GLY A 121 -19.57 -19.70 60.58
N HIS A 122 -18.41 -19.12 60.92
CA HIS A 122 -17.80 -19.25 62.25
C HIS A 122 -17.81 -18.00 63.14
N ARG A 123 -18.40 -16.86 62.77
CA ARG A 123 -18.43 -15.65 63.64
C ARG A 123 -19.74 -14.85 63.59
N GLN A 124 -20.83 -15.48 64.01
CA GLN A 124 -22.20 -14.95 63.88
C GLN A 124 -22.64 -13.93 64.94
N LYS A 125 -21.80 -13.42 65.86
CA LYS A 125 -22.31 -12.55 66.96
C LYS A 125 -21.60 -11.24 67.30
N GLU A 126 -20.57 -10.82 66.59
CA GLU A 126 -19.94 -9.50 66.86
C GLU A 126 -19.68 -8.63 65.63
N ILE A 127 -20.14 -9.03 64.44
CA ILE A 127 -19.81 -8.34 63.19
C ILE A 127 -21.05 -7.65 62.57
N ASP A 128 -21.78 -6.83 63.33
CA ASP A 128 -22.77 -5.91 62.75
C ASP A 128 -22.26 -4.46 62.73
N ALA A 129 -21.35 -4.10 63.65
CA ALA A 129 -20.77 -2.75 63.69
C ALA A 129 -19.55 -2.57 62.76
N SER A 130 -18.94 -3.66 62.27
CA SER A 130 -17.71 -3.63 61.45
C SER A 130 -17.92 -3.86 59.95
N VAL A 131 -19.12 -4.25 59.50
CA VAL A 131 -19.38 -4.59 58.08
C VAL A 131 -19.90 -3.40 57.29
N THR A 132 -20.55 -2.42 57.94
CA THR A 132 -21.05 -1.21 57.27
C THR A 132 -19.95 -0.43 56.55
N PRO A 133 -18.76 -0.18 57.15
CA PRO A 133 -17.67 0.50 56.45
C PRO A 133 -17.11 -0.31 55.28
N LEU A 134 -17.13 -1.65 55.37
CA LEU A 134 -16.67 -2.54 54.31
C LEU A 134 -17.66 -2.61 53.14
N LYS A 135 -18.98 -2.61 53.44
CA LYS A 135 -20.03 -2.50 52.44
C LYS A 135 -19.96 -1.18 51.68
N ASP A 136 -19.74 -0.07 52.40
CA ASP A 136 -19.58 1.24 51.78
C ASP A 136 -18.29 1.35 50.97
N ALA A 137 -17.19 0.74 51.42
CA ALA A 137 -15.93 0.68 50.68
C ALA A 137 -16.08 -0.16 49.40
N LEU A 138 -16.73 -1.32 49.47
CA LEU A 138 -17.02 -2.17 48.32
C LEU A 138 -17.97 -1.47 47.34
N ALA A 139 -19.01 -0.79 47.82
CA ALA A 139 -19.93 -0.04 46.96
C ALA A 139 -19.21 1.12 46.23
N ARG A 140 -18.29 1.82 46.90
CA ARG A 140 -17.44 2.85 46.26
C ARG A 140 -16.45 2.24 45.26
N TYR A 141 -15.89 1.07 45.57
CA TYR A 141 -14.97 0.38 44.68
C TYR A 141 -15.70 -0.14 43.43
N GLU A 142 -16.91 -0.66 43.58
CA GLU A 142 -17.76 -1.11 42.48
C GLU A 142 -18.21 0.07 41.60
N ALA A 143 -18.56 1.21 42.22
CA ALA A 143 -18.84 2.44 41.49
C ALA A 143 -17.61 2.95 40.72
N GLY A 144 -16.43 2.94 41.36
CA GLY A 144 -15.17 3.33 40.72
C GLY A 144 -14.79 2.41 39.57
N ILE A 145 -15.00 1.10 39.68
CA ILE A 145 -14.77 0.15 38.58
C ILE A 145 -15.74 0.40 37.42
N ARG A 146 -17.02 0.64 37.68
CA ARG A 146 -17.98 0.96 36.60
C ARG A 146 -17.63 2.25 35.89
N GLU A 147 -17.19 3.27 36.63
CA GLU A 147 -16.76 4.56 36.06
C GLU A 147 -15.48 4.39 35.22
N LEU A 148 -14.54 3.54 35.68
CA LEU A 148 -13.34 3.17 34.93
C LEU A 148 -13.66 2.35 33.67
N GLU A 149 -14.58 1.39 33.74
CA GLU A 149 -15.03 0.64 32.57
C GLU A 149 -15.76 1.52 31.56
N GLN A 150 -16.57 2.46 32.03
CA GLN A 150 -17.29 3.40 31.16
C GLN A 150 -16.33 4.41 30.49
N ALA A 151 -15.33 4.91 31.23
CA ALA A 151 -14.26 5.72 30.66
C ALA A 151 -13.40 4.93 29.67
N ARG A 152 -13.13 3.65 29.97
CA ARG A 152 -12.42 2.71 29.10
C ARG A 152 -13.19 2.46 27.80
N ASP A 153 -14.50 2.20 27.86
CA ASP A 153 -15.33 1.95 26.69
C ASP A 153 -15.48 3.19 25.80
N GLN A 154 -15.54 4.39 26.39
CA GLN A 154 -15.49 5.65 25.62
C GLN A 154 -14.13 5.86 24.94
N ALA A 155 -13.02 5.58 25.64
CA ALA A 155 -11.67 5.67 25.08
C ALA A 155 -11.46 4.66 23.94
N TYR A 156 -11.94 3.42 24.08
CA TYR A 156 -11.89 2.41 23.01
C TYR A 156 -12.83 2.73 21.84
N GLY A 157 -14.00 3.31 22.09
CA GLY A 157 -14.91 3.79 21.04
C GLY A 157 -14.29 4.92 20.21
N GLY A 158 -13.64 5.87 20.88
CA GLY A 158 -12.85 6.93 20.24
C GLY A 158 -11.70 6.35 19.42
N LEU A 159 -10.92 5.44 19.99
CA LEU A 159 -9.81 4.78 19.30
C LEU A 159 -10.27 3.99 18.06
N ARG A 160 -11.40 3.28 18.14
CA ARG A 160 -11.98 2.54 17.00
C ARG A 160 -12.41 3.48 15.87
N SER A 161 -13.08 4.59 16.19
CA SER A 161 -13.47 5.61 15.21
C SER A 161 -12.25 6.28 14.55
N GLU A 162 -11.19 6.51 15.32
CA GLU A 162 -9.91 7.03 14.83
C GLU A 162 -9.19 6.01 13.94
N VAL A 163 -9.15 4.73 14.32
CA VAL A 163 -8.60 3.63 13.50
C VAL A 163 -9.38 3.47 12.19
N GLU A 164 -10.71 3.57 12.22
CA GLU A 164 -11.53 3.57 11.00
C GLU A 164 -11.26 4.79 10.12
N THR A 165 -11.00 5.95 10.73
CA THR A 165 -10.63 7.17 10.00
C THR A 165 -9.24 7.06 9.38
N LEU A 166 -8.29 6.45 10.10
CA LEU A 166 -6.96 6.13 9.59
C LEU A 166 -7.01 5.11 8.45
N ALA A 167 -7.84 4.07 8.57
CA ALA A 167 -8.06 3.10 7.49
C ALA A 167 -8.62 3.78 6.23
N ARG A 168 -9.58 4.71 6.38
CA ARG A 168 -10.14 5.50 5.27
C ARG A 168 -9.11 6.45 4.63
N LEU A 169 -8.25 7.08 5.43
CA LEU A 169 -7.14 7.90 4.94
C LEU A 169 -6.12 7.06 4.16
N SER A 170 -5.80 5.86 4.65
CA SER A 170 -4.94 4.89 3.98
C SER A 170 -5.53 4.42 2.64
N GLU A 171 -6.84 4.13 2.59
CA GLU A 171 -7.51 3.75 1.33
C GLU A 171 -7.52 4.88 0.29
N ARG A 172 -7.65 6.15 0.73
CA ARG A 172 -7.52 7.33 -0.14
C ARG A 172 -6.09 7.48 -0.70
N LEU A 173 -5.07 7.25 0.11
CA LEU A 173 -3.66 7.25 -0.34
C LEU A 173 -3.38 6.12 -1.34
N ARG A 174 -4.04 4.96 -1.17
CA ARG A 174 -3.97 3.82 -2.09
C ARG A 174 -4.43 4.18 -3.52
N GLY A 175 -5.45 5.02 -3.65
CA GLY A 175 -5.95 5.51 -4.94
C GLY A 175 -4.94 6.35 -5.74
N GLU A 176 -3.99 7.01 -5.07
CA GLU A 176 -2.92 7.79 -5.71
C GLU A 176 -1.67 6.95 -6.06
N THR A 177 -1.62 5.67 -5.68
CA THR A 177 -0.41 4.84 -5.69
C THR A 177 -0.01 4.35 -7.10
N GLY A 178 -0.94 4.30 -8.06
CA GLY A 178 -0.66 3.80 -9.42
C GLY A 178 0.38 4.60 -10.22
N ASN A 179 0.44 5.92 -10.02
CA ASN A 179 1.44 6.79 -10.66
C ASN A 179 2.73 6.93 -9.83
N LEU A 180 2.69 6.58 -8.55
CA LEU A 180 3.76 6.80 -7.58
C LEU A 180 4.89 5.74 -7.72
N VAL A 181 4.54 4.51 -8.11
CA VAL A 181 5.49 3.37 -8.28
C VAL A 181 6.59 3.68 -9.32
N THR A 182 6.26 4.41 -10.40
CA THR A 182 7.25 4.81 -11.41
C THR A 182 8.12 5.97 -10.94
N ALA A 183 7.54 6.93 -10.21
CA ALA A 183 8.25 8.09 -9.67
C ALA A 183 9.24 7.71 -8.54
N LEU A 184 8.91 6.69 -7.74
CA LEU A 184 9.72 6.19 -6.64
C LEU A 184 10.92 5.31 -7.08
N ARG A 185 11.26 5.23 -8.37
CA ARG A 185 12.47 4.50 -8.82
C ARG A 185 13.77 5.28 -8.56
N SER A 186 13.73 6.61 -8.52
CA SER A 186 14.90 7.42 -8.18
C SER A 186 15.13 7.47 -6.65
N PRO A 187 16.35 7.22 -6.15
CA PRO A 187 16.67 7.35 -4.72
C PRO A 187 16.35 8.73 -4.13
N GLN A 188 16.59 9.79 -4.90
CA GLN A 188 16.35 11.18 -4.48
C GLN A 188 14.85 11.46 -4.31
N VAL A 189 14.03 10.96 -5.24
CA VAL A 189 12.56 11.13 -5.19
C VAL A 189 11.98 10.33 -4.02
N ARG A 190 12.50 9.13 -3.75
CA ARG A 190 12.08 8.33 -2.59
C ARG A 190 12.39 9.01 -1.26
N GLY A 191 13.61 9.53 -1.10
CA GLY A 191 14.01 10.25 0.10
C GLY A 191 13.08 11.43 0.37
N ARG A 192 12.92 12.30 -0.63
CA ARG A 192 12.01 13.45 -0.52
C ARG A 192 10.56 13.07 -0.28
N TRP A 193 10.09 11.97 -0.87
CA TRP A 193 8.75 11.47 -0.62
C TRP A 193 8.57 10.95 0.80
N GLY A 194 9.57 10.28 1.37
CA GLY A 194 9.60 9.88 2.77
C GLY A 194 9.50 11.08 3.71
N GLU A 195 10.32 12.11 3.47
CA GLU A 195 10.33 13.36 4.23
C GLU A 195 8.97 14.10 4.15
N ILE A 196 8.42 14.27 2.95
CA ILE A 196 7.11 14.92 2.77
C ILE A 196 6.00 14.12 3.46
N THR A 197 6.04 12.79 3.37
CA THR A 197 5.06 11.93 4.04
C THR A 197 5.18 12.07 5.55
N LEU A 198 6.40 12.07 6.09
CA LEU A 198 6.65 12.25 7.52
C LEU A 198 6.12 13.61 8.00
N HIS A 199 6.43 14.69 7.29
CA HIS A 199 5.93 16.04 7.56
C HIS A 199 4.40 16.09 7.64
N ARG A 200 3.71 15.54 6.62
CA ARG A 200 2.24 15.49 6.61
C ARG A 200 1.66 14.67 7.76
N VAL A 201 2.34 13.60 8.14
CA VAL A 201 1.90 12.72 9.23
C VAL A 201 1.93 13.45 10.57
N VAL A 202 2.99 14.21 10.86
CA VAL A 202 3.07 15.00 12.10
C VAL A 202 2.07 16.16 12.13
N GLU A 203 1.84 16.83 11.00
CA GLU A 203 0.78 17.85 10.90
C GLU A 203 -0.61 17.25 11.14
N LEU A 204 -0.89 16.07 10.58
CA LEU A 204 -2.16 15.36 10.79
C LEU A 204 -2.33 14.85 12.23
N ALA A 205 -1.22 14.59 12.93
CA ALA A 205 -1.23 14.31 14.37
C ALA A 205 -1.58 15.55 15.21
N GLY A 206 -1.61 16.74 14.60
CA GLY A 206 -1.94 18.02 15.25
C GLY A 206 -0.72 18.80 15.71
N LEU A 207 0.49 18.42 15.28
CA LEU A 207 1.74 19.05 15.68
C LEU A 207 2.09 20.23 14.77
N THR A 208 2.61 21.31 15.35
CA THR A 208 3.01 22.53 14.66
C THR A 208 4.52 22.61 14.49
N SER A 209 4.97 22.91 13.27
CA SER A 209 6.40 23.10 12.97
C SER A 209 7.02 24.19 13.84
N HIS A 210 8.28 23.98 14.26
CA HIS A 210 9.09 24.86 15.13
C HIS A 210 8.57 25.05 16.56
N CYS A 211 7.37 24.56 16.88
CA CYS A 211 6.85 24.50 18.25
C CYS A 211 6.95 23.08 18.79
N ASP A 212 6.32 22.14 18.07
CA ASP A 212 6.16 20.75 18.50
C ASP A 212 7.14 19.81 17.79
N TYR A 213 7.73 20.24 16.67
CA TYR A 213 8.80 19.47 16.02
C TYR A 213 9.76 20.35 15.22
N VAL A 214 10.96 19.84 15.02
CA VAL A 214 12.03 20.46 14.23
C VAL A 214 12.62 19.46 13.26
N GLU A 215 12.84 19.88 12.02
CA GLU A 215 13.39 19.04 10.95
C GLU A 215 14.90 19.24 10.80
N GLN A 216 15.59 18.16 10.44
CA GLN A 216 16.99 18.16 10.02
C GLN A 216 17.99 18.89 10.96
N VAL A 217 17.73 18.86 12.27
CA VAL A 217 18.60 19.43 13.29
C VAL A 217 19.95 18.75 13.23
N THR A 218 21.02 19.53 13.12
CA THR A 218 22.37 19.01 13.30
C THR A 218 22.68 19.04 14.79
N VAL A 219 22.91 17.87 15.38
CA VAL A 219 23.43 17.75 16.74
C VAL A 219 24.91 17.40 16.64
N GLU A 220 25.74 18.19 17.29
CA GLU A 220 27.16 17.88 17.46
C GLU A 220 27.31 17.02 18.71
N GLY A 221 27.57 15.72 18.52
CA GLY A 221 27.89 14.78 19.60
C GLY A 221 29.38 14.47 19.67
N GLU A 222 29.83 13.86 20.77
CA GLU A 222 31.24 13.46 20.98
C GLU A 222 31.75 12.49 19.90
N ASP A 223 30.88 11.66 19.32
CA ASP A 223 31.20 10.68 18.26
C ASP A 223 30.92 11.18 16.82
N GLY A 224 30.60 12.47 16.66
CA GLY A 224 30.41 13.11 15.37
C GLY A 224 29.03 13.74 15.15
N ARG A 225 28.81 14.17 13.91
CA ARG A 225 27.66 14.98 13.51
C ARG A 225 26.46 14.10 13.19
N LEU A 226 25.47 14.06 14.08
CA LEU A 226 24.22 13.32 13.89
C LEU A 226 23.12 14.25 13.40
N ARG A 227 22.34 13.78 12.44
CA ARG A 227 21.28 14.57 11.80
C ARG A 227 20.06 13.67 11.60
N PRO A 228 19.19 13.55 12.62
CA PRO A 228 17.91 12.90 12.43
C PRO A 228 17.05 13.69 11.45
N ASP A 229 16.11 13.02 10.79
CA ASP A 229 15.21 13.68 9.85
C ASP A 229 14.25 14.61 10.58
N MET A 230 13.80 14.22 11.78
CA MET A 230 12.91 15.02 12.62
C MET A 230 13.11 14.73 14.11
N VAL A 231 12.93 15.76 14.94
CA VAL A 231 12.80 15.65 16.39
C VAL A 231 11.46 16.25 16.79
N VAL A 232 10.65 15.49 17.52
CA VAL A 232 9.32 15.90 18.00
C VAL A 232 9.38 16.15 19.49
N HIS A 233 9.06 17.37 19.91
CA HIS A 233 9.00 17.79 21.29
C HIS A 233 7.64 17.42 21.89
N LEU A 234 7.68 16.72 23.02
CA LEU A 234 6.51 16.23 23.72
C LEU A 234 6.27 17.00 25.02
N PRO A 235 5.04 16.97 25.55
CA PRO A 235 4.76 17.42 26.90
C PRO A 235 5.66 16.75 27.94
N GLY A 236 6.06 17.52 28.95
CA GLY A 236 7.00 17.08 29.98
C GLY A 236 8.48 17.20 29.59
N GLY A 237 8.79 17.88 28.47
CA GLY A 237 10.15 18.15 28.04
C GLY A 237 10.88 16.92 27.48
N ARG A 238 10.14 15.97 26.90
CA ARG A 238 10.70 14.75 26.28
C ARG A 238 10.78 14.94 24.76
N ASP A 239 11.80 14.37 24.11
CA ASP A 239 12.00 14.53 22.65
C ASP A 239 11.98 13.21 21.87
N ILE A 240 11.03 12.94 20.99
CA ILE A 240 11.12 11.75 20.11
C ILE A 240 11.97 12.05 18.88
N VAL A 241 12.96 11.20 18.63
CA VAL A 241 13.75 11.22 17.41
C VAL A 241 13.13 10.32 16.36
N VAL A 242 12.89 10.85 15.16
CA VAL A 242 12.32 10.14 14.01
C VAL A 242 13.31 10.17 12.83
N ASP A 243 13.60 8.99 12.28
CA ASP A 243 14.43 8.80 11.09
C ASP A 243 13.57 8.15 9.99
N ALA A 244 13.39 8.86 8.88
CA ALA A 244 12.61 8.45 7.73
C ALA A 244 13.54 7.88 6.65
N LYS A 245 13.65 6.56 6.61
CA LYS A 245 14.38 5.86 5.55
C LYS A 245 13.44 5.01 4.72
N VAL A 246 13.63 5.09 3.40
CA VAL A 246 12.72 4.48 2.42
C VAL A 246 13.47 3.44 1.56
N PRO A 247 13.88 2.28 2.14
CA PRO A 247 14.50 1.19 1.37
C PRO A 247 13.43 0.44 0.57
N LEU A 248 12.98 1.00 -0.56
CA LEU A 248 11.90 0.43 -1.36
C LEU A 248 12.36 -0.26 -2.65
N ALA A 249 13.65 -0.24 -2.98
CA ALA A 249 14.12 -0.78 -4.25
C ALA A 249 13.75 -2.27 -4.41
N ALA A 250 14.07 -3.08 -3.39
CA ALA A 250 13.77 -4.50 -3.39
C ALA A 250 12.26 -4.79 -3.35
N TYR A 251 11.48 -3.97 -2.64
CA TYR A 251 10.02 -4.08 -2.67
C TYR A 251 9.44 -3.79 -4.07
N LEU A 252 9.91 -2.73 -4.73
CA LEU A 252 9.46 -2.38 -6.08
C LEU A 252 9.84 -3.45 -7.11
N GLU A 253 11.01 -4.10 -6.95
CA GLU A 253 11.39 -5.27 -7.73
C GLU A 253 10.42 -6.44 -7.50
N ALA A 254 10.03 -6.70 -6.24
CA ALA A 254 9.07 -7.77 -5.92
C ALA A 254 7.69 -7.53 -6.56
N VAL A 255 7.25 -6.27 -6.62
CA VAL A 255 5.99 -5.87 -7.28
C VAL A 255 6.06 -6.05 -8.81
N GLY A 256 7.24 -5.83 -9.40
CA GLY A 256 7.46 -5.99 -10.84
C GLY A 256 7.91 -7.39 -11.28
N ALA A 257 8.04 -8.34 -10.34
CA ALA A 257 8.55 -9.69 -10.62
C ALA A 257 7.57 -10.50 -11.47
N THR A 258 8.12 -11.32 -12.37
CA THR A 258 7.32 -12.16 -13.29
C THR A 258 7.16 -13.59 -12.82
N SER A 259 7.93 -13.99 -11.80
CA SER A 259 7.87 -15.30 -11.17
C SER A 259 7.79 -15.20 -9.64
N ASP A 260 7.16 -16.20 -9.02
CA ASP A 260 7.05 -16.27 -7.56
C ASP A 260 8.41 -16.38 -6.87
N ALA A 261 9.39 -17.03 -7.52
CA ALA A 261 10.75 -17.16 -7.01
C ALA A 261 11.47 -15.81 -6.98
N GLU A 262 11.36 -15.01 -8.06
CA GLU A 262 11.90 -13.65 -8.11
C GLU A 262 11.24 -12.76 -7.06
N ARG A 263 9.91 -12.86 -6.92
CA ARG A 263 9.13 -12.11 -5.93
C ARG A 263 9.60 -12.43 -4.51
N ALA A 264 9.68 -13.71 -4.15
CA ALA A 264 10.12 -14.15 -2.83
C ALA A 264 11.56 -13.69 -2.53
N SER A 265 12.46 -13.82 -3.50
CA SER A 265 13.86 -13.35 -3.36
C SER A 265 13.94 -11.84 -3.12
N ALA A 266 13.14 -11.05 -3.86
CA ALA A 266 13.09 -9.60 -3.71
C ALA A 266 12.48 -9.17 -2.36
N LEU A 267 11.44 -9.85 -1.88
CA LEU A 267 10.87 -9.60 -0.55
C LEU A 267 11.85 -9.93 0.59
N SER A 268 12.60 -11.02 0.46
CA SER A 268 13.66 -11.36 1.43
C SER A 268 14.75 -10.28 1.47
N ARG A 269 15.17 -9.76 0.30
CA ARG A 269 16.11 -8.61 0.25
C ARG A 269 15.52 -7.36 0.90
N HIS A 270 14.24 -7.08 0.68
CA HIS A 270 13.53 -5.95 1.29
C HIS A 270 13.57 -6.03 2.82
N ALA A 271 13.17 -7.17 3.39
CA ALA A 271 13.23 -7.39 4.85
C ALA A 271 14.65 -7.21 5.41
N LYS A 272 15.65 -7.78 4.72
CA LYS A 272 17.06 -7.61 5.10
C LYS A 272 17.49 -6.14 5.13
N GLN A 273 17.12 -5.35 4.11
CA GLN A 273 17.45 -3.92 4.05
C GLN A 273 16.80 -3.12 5.18
N VAL A 274 15.55 -3.47 5.54
CA VAL A 274 14.86 -2.86 6.69
C VAL A 274 15.58 -3.20 7.99
N ARG A 275 15.96 -4.46 8.20
CA ARG A 275 16.71 -4.90 9.38
C ARG A 275 18.09 -4.24 9.49
N GLU A 276 18.82 -4.14 8.38
CA GLU A 276 20.13 -3.46 8.33
C GLU A 276 19.99 -1.99 8.74
N HIS A 277 18.94 -1.29 8.28
CA HIS A 277 18.68 0.09 8.68
C HIS A 277 18.29 0.21 10.16
N MET A 278 17.42 -0.67 10.65
CA MET A 278 17.04 -0.75 12.06
C MET A 278 18.27 -0.94 12.97
N THR A 279 19.15 -1.87 12.61
CA THR A 279 20.39 -2.14 13.35
C THR A 279 21.33 -0.93 13.33
N ALA A 280 21.45 -0.26 12.17
CA ALA A 280 22.24 0.95 12.05
C ALA A 280 21.68 2.11 12.88
N LEU A 281 20.35 2.22 13.02
CA LEU A 281 19.72 3.22 13.88
C LEU A 281 19.94 2.94 15.36
N ALA A 282 19.80 1.68 15.77
CA ALA A 282 20.09 1.26 17.14
C ALA A 282 21.54 1.60 17.54
N ALA A 283 22.50 1.39 16.63
CA ALA A 283 23.91 1.68 16.87
C ALA A 283 24.23 3.19 17.00
N LYS A 284 23.39 4.08 16.47
CA LYS A 284 23.60 5.54 16.57
C LYS A 284 23.25 6.12 17.94
N ALA A 285 22.61 5.33 18.81
CA ALA A 285 22.32 5.66 20.21
C ALA A 285 21.85 7.11 20.43
N TYR A 286 20.89 7.58 19.63
CA TYR A 286 20.41 8.97 19.69
C TYR A 286 20.00 9.38 21.12
N TRP A 287 19.51 8.46 21.94
CA TRP A 287 19.13 8.66 23.34
C TRP A 287 20.28 9.02 24.29
N GLU A 288 21.55 8.85 23.91
CA GLU A 288 22.70 9.20 24.78
C GLU A 288 23.08 10.68 24.69
N GLN A 289 22.63 11.38 23.64
CA GLN A 289 23.12 12.72 23.31
C GLN A 289 22.13 13.86 23.57
N PHE A 290 20.85 13.56 23.80
CA PHE A 290 19.86 14.58 24.15
C PHE A 290 19.59 14.56 25.66
N ALA A 291 19.70 15.73 26.30
CA ALA A 291 19.54 15.89 27.75
C ALA A 291 18.16 15.46 28.30
N SER A 292 17.16 15.34 27.42
CA SER A 292 15.77 15.05 27.76
C SER A 292 15.10 14.17 26.68
N THR A 293 15.56 12.94 26.47
CA THR A 293 15.00 12.03 25.44
C THR A 293 14.27 10.82 26.04
N PRO A 294 13.22 10.28 25.38
CA PRO A 294 12.66 8.98 25.65
C PRO A 294 13.65 7.89 25.24
N GLU A 295 13.47 6.71 25.81
CA GLU A 295 14.39 5.57 25.65
C GLU A 295 14.40 4.92 24.25
N LEU A 296 13.76 5.51 23.22
CA LEU A 296 13.54 4.87 21.93
C LEU A 296 13.66 5.82 20.73
N VAL A 297 14.00 5.25 19.57
CA VAL A 297 14.02 5.92 18.26
C VAL A 297 12.89 5.40 17.39
N VAL A 298 12.29 6.27 16.59
CA VAL A 298 11.26 5.88 15.61
C VAL A 298 11.89 5.74 14.23
N MET A 299 11.82 4.53 13.67
CA MET A 299 12.15 4.26 12.27
C MET A 299 10.88 4.39 11.44
N PHE A 300 10.77 5.49 10.69
CA PHE A 300 9.59 5.77 9.88
C PHE A 300 9.69 5.16 8.49
N ILE A 301 8.71 4.31 8.14
CA ILE A 301 8.53 3.73 6.81
C ILE A 301 7.20 4.26 6.23
N PRO A 302 7.22 4.98 5.09
CA PRO A 302 6.07 5.70 4.55
C PRO A 302 5.04 4.79 3.84
N GLY A 303 4.65 3.66 4.44
CA GLY A 303 3.60 2.80 3.89
C GLY A 303 3.45 1.47 4.63
N GLU A 304 2.20 1.13 4.94
CA GLU A 304 1.86 -0.10 5.67
C GLU A 304 2.30 -1.35 4.90
N SER A 305 2.10 -1.37 3.58
CA SER A 305 2.43 -2.51 2.73
C SER A 305 3.93 -2.82 2.69
N PHE A 306 4.78 -1.83 2.94
CA PHE A 306 6.23 -2.01 2.98
C PHE A 306 6.67 -2.69 4.28
N VAL A 307 6.07 -2.27 5.41
CA VAL A 307 6.33 -2.89 6.71
C VAL A 307 5.73 -4.29 6.76
N GLY A 308 4.49 -4.47 6.29
CA GLY A 308 3.84 -5.77 6.23
C GLY A 308 4.63 -6.78 5.41
N ALA A 309 5.09 -6.40 4.21
CA ALA A 309 5.90 -7.28 3.37
C ALA A 309 7.29 -7.60 3.97
N ALA A 310 7.88 -6.68 4.74
CA ALA A 310 9.12 -6.95 5.46
C ALA A 310 8.89 -7.92 6.63
N ALA A 311 7.83 -7.71 7.42
CA ALA A 311 7.47 -8.56 8.55
C ALA A 311 7.03 -9.97 8.13
N GLU A 312 6.37 -10.12 6.98
CA GLU A 312 6.05 -11.45 6.42
C GLU A 312 7.31 -12.25 6.08
N ALA A 313 8.32 -11.60 5.50
CA ALA A 313 9.58 -12.25 5.15
C ALA A 313 10.55 -12.40 6.34
N ASP A 314 10.37 -11.61 7.39
CA ASP A 314 11.15 -11.63 8.63
C ASP A 314 10.23 -11.40 9.85
N PRO A 315 9.61 -12.47 10.39
CA PRO A 315 8.62 -12.36 11.45
C PRO A 315 9.13 -11.78 12.76
N ALA A 316 10.44 -11.86 13.02
CA ALA A 316 11.07 -11.34 14.23
C ALA A 316 11.40 -9.84 14.14
N LEU A 317 11.24 -9.21 12.96
CA LEU A 317 11.70 -7.85 12.69
C LEU A 317 11.15 -6.81 13.68
N ILE A 318 9.87 -6.90 14.02
CA ILE A 318 9.21 -5.93 14.92
C ILE A 318 9.67 -6.13 16.36
N GLU A 319 9.73 -7.38 16.82
CA GLU A 319 10.14 -7.73 18.18
C GLU A 319 11.62 -7.38 18.42
N ASP A 320 12.49 -7.71 17.47
CA ASP A 320 13.91 -7.36 17.50
C ASP A 320 14.12 -5.84 17.52
N GLY A 321 13.31 -5.10 16.76
CA GLY A 321 13.33 -3.63 16.77
C GLY A 321 13.01 -3.08 18.15
N MET A 322 11.94 -3.56 18.78
CA MET A 322 11.58 -3.15 20.14
C MET A 322 12.69 -3.46 21.15
N ALA A 323 13.30 -4.66 21.07
CA ALA A 323 14.42 -5.04 21.93
C ALA A 323 15.64 -4.12 21.74
N MET A 324 15.85 -3.61 20.53
CA MET A 324 16.90 -2.64 20.20
C MET A 324 16.48 -1.17 20.40
N LYS A 325 15.34 -0.90 21.04
CA LYS A 325 14.80 0.45 21.26
C LYS A 325 14.51 1.22 19.95
N VAL A 326 14.22 0.50 18.86
CA VAL A 326 13.81 1.06 17.57
C VAL A 326 12.37 0.66 17.28
N VAL A 327 11.47 1.63 17.32
CA VAL A 327 10.05 1.42 16.99
C VAL A 327 9.86 1.65 15.48
N VAL A 328 9.47 0.59 14.77
CA VAL A 328 9.06 0.71 13.36
C VAL A 328 7.68 1.36 13.30
N ALA A 329 7.60 2.52 12.66
CA ALA A 329 6.36 3.26 12.51
C ALA A 329 6.03 3.53 11.04
N THR A 330 4.75 3.47 10.75
CA THR A 330 4.07 3.80 9.51
C THR A 330 3.24 5.07 9.72
N PRO A 331 2.66 5.69 8.68
CA PRO A 331 1.80 6.86 8.88
C PRO A 331 0.74 6.66 9.96
N THR A 332 0.06 5.51 9.96
CA THR A 332 -1.00 5.19 10.91
C THR A 332 -0.46 5.07 12.33
N THR A 333 0.60 4.29 12.50
CA THR A 333 1.16 3.98 13.82
C THR A 333 1.93 5.16 14.40
N LEU A 334 2.52 6.03 13.57
CA LEU A 334 3.15 7.26 14.01
C LEU A 334 2.10 8.27 14.52
N ILE A 335 0.98 8.45 13.83
CA ILE A 335 -0.12 9.30 14.35
C ILE A 335 -0.61 8.77 15.69
N ALA A 336 -0.84 7.46 15.79
CA ALA A 336 -1.28 6.83 17.03
C ALA A 336 -0.25 7.02 18.16
N LEU A 337 1.04 6.83 17.87
CA LEU A 337 2.13 7.02 18.82
C LEU A 337 2.18 8.46 19.34
N LEU A 338 2.16 9.44 18.44
CA LEU A 338 2.23 10.86 18.79
C LEU A 338 1.01 11.31 19.60
N ARG A 339 -0.19 10.85 19.21
CA ARG A 339 -1.42 11.14 19.97
C ARG A 339 -1.42 10.48 21.33
N ALA A 340 -1.07 9.20 21.43
CA ALA A 340 -1.03 8.47 22.70
C ALA A 340 -0.09 9.15 23.71
N ILE A 341 1.02 9.70 23.24
CA ILE A 341 1.99 10.38 24.09
C ILE A 341 1.57 11.83 24.40
N ALA A 342 0.79 12.48 23.53
CA ALA A 342 0.22 13.79 23.81
C ALA A 342 -0.90 13.76 24.87
N TYR A 343 -1.65 12.64 24.97
CA TYR A 343 -2.73 12.48 25.95
C TYR A 343 -2.31 11.77 27.25
N GLY A 344 -1.13 11.14 27.28
CA GLY A 344 -0.67 10.24 28.35
C GLY A 344 0.37 10.83 29.30
#